data_AF-A0A2S0XQD9-F1
#
_entry.id   AF-A0A2S0XQD9-F1
#
_cell.length_a   1.000
_cell.length_b   1.000
_cell.length_c   1.000
_cell.angle_alpha   90.00
_cell.angle_beta   90.00
_cell.angle_gamma   90.00
#
_symmetry.space_group_name_H-M   'P 1'
#
loop_
_entity.id
_entity.type
_entity.pdbx_description
1 polymer ?
#
loop_
_entity_poly.entity_id
_entity_poly.type
_entity_poly.pdbx_seq_one_letter_code
_entity_poly.pdbx_strand_id
1 'polypeptide(L)'
;MDGKMFARVSAIVLIAVAVTATAVEMNRHEAAPIYRSVDRPGDEAADPLRAELIRCAGIGEAGPRDPSCLRAWAENRRRFLAPGSRPAERLPDPPQSPHPTATIPAPAVPLQPEEVR
;
A
#
# COMPACT_ATOMS: atom_id res chain seq x y z
N MET A 1 -10.63 13.13 -47.65
CA MET A 1 -10.94 12.80 -46.25
C MET A 1 -12.41 12.46 -46.17
N ASP A 2 -12.76 11.19 -45.97
CA ASP A 2 -14.14 10.72 -45.91
C ASP A 2 -14.86 11.27 -44.67
N GLY A 3 -15.57 12.39 -44.82
CA GLY A 3 -16.32 13.01 -43.72
C GLY A 3 -17.28 12.05 -43.01
N LYS A 4 -17.79 11.04 -43.72
CA LYS A 4 -18.61 9.96 -43.13
C LYS A 4 -17.81 9.07 -42.17
N MET A 5 -16.55 8.78 -42.48
CA MET A 5 -15.67 8.02 -41.59
C MET A 5 -15.35 8.82 -40.33
N PHE A 6 -15.06 10.12 -40.46
CA PHE A 6 -14.83 10.99 -39.31
C PHE A 6 -16.07 11.11 -38.40
N ALA A 7 -17.27 11.21 -38.99
CA ALA A 7 -18.53 11.23 -38.22
C ALA A 7 -18.79 9.92 -37.47
N ARG A 8 -18.44 8.77 -38.04
CA ARG A 8 -18.58 7.48 -37.35
C ARG A 8 -17.58 7.34 -36.22
N VAL A 9 -16.34 7.75 -36.44
CA VAL A 9 -15.29 7.70 -35.41
C VAL A 9 -15.66 8.61 -34.24
N SER A 10 -16.12 9.83 -34.49
CA SER A 10 -16.55 10.73 -33.40
C SER A 10 -17.73 10.17 -32.62
N ALA A 11 -18.72 9.58 -33.29
CA ALA A 11 -19.86 8.95 -32.64
C ALA A 11 -19.43 7.78 -31.74
N ILE A 12 -18.52 6.92 -32.22
CA ILE A 12 -18.00 5.78 -31.43
C ILE A 12 -17.24 6.27 -30.20
N VAL A 13 -16.37 7.28 -30.38
CA VAL A 13 -15.61 7.87 -29.26
C VAL A 13 -16.55 8.47 -28.20
N LEU A 14 -17.58 9.21 -28.61
CA LEU A 14 -18.55 9.77 -27.67
C LEU A 14 -19.32 8.69 -26.90
N ILE A 15 -19.75 7.62 -27.57
CA ILE A 15 -20.44 6.50 -26.93
C ILE A 15 -19.49 5.82 -25.93
N ALA A 16 -18.25 5.55 -26.30
CA ALA A 16 -17.26 4.93 -25.42
C ALA A 16 -16.97 5.78 -24.17
N VAL A 17 -16.85 7.10 -24.34
CA VAL A 17 -16.67 8.05 -23.23
C VAL A 17 -17.91 8.05 -22.31
N ALA A 18 -19.11 8.09 -22.88
CA ALA A 18 -20.36 8.06 -22.09
C ALA A 18 -20.48 6.77 -21.27
N VAL A 19 -20.21 5.61 -21.86
CA VAL A 19 -20.24 4.31 -21.15
C VAL A 19 -19.19 4.22 -20.05
N THR A 20 -17.99 4.75 -20.30
CA THR A 20 -16.93 4.75 -19.29
C THR A 20 -17.30 5.69 -18.13
N ALA A 21 -17.86 6.86 -18.41
CA ALA A 21 -18.32 7.81 -17.40
C ALA A 21 -19.43 7.20 -16.52
N THR A 22 -20.41 6.51 -17.11
CA THR A 22 -21.48 5.84 -16.34
C THR A 22 -20.94 4.69 -15.51
N ALA A 23 -20.01 3.88 -16.04
CA ALA A 23 -19.36 2.82 -15.29
C ALA A 23 -18.57 3.36 -14.09
N VAL A 24 -17.87 4.49 -14.24
CA VAL A 24 -17.17 5.16 -13.14
C VAL A 24 -18.15 5.70 -12.10
N GLU A 25 -19.26 6.31 -12.50
CA GLU A 25 -20.27 6.81 -11.56
C GLU A 25 -20.92 5.67 -10.77
N MET A 26 -21.25 4.56 -11.44
CA MET A 26 -21.75 3.35 -10.78
C MET A 26 -20.71 2.76 -9.82
N ASN A 27 -19.45 2.64 -10.25
CA ASN A 27 -18.37 2.15 -9.40
C ASN A 27 -18.04 3.13 -8.25
N ARG A 28 -18.31 4.44 -8.40
CA ARG A 28 -18.19 5.43 -7.32
C ARG A 28 -19.29 5.28 -6.28
N HIS A 29 -20.52 4.98 -6.69
CA HIS A 29 -21.60 4.61 -5.77
C HIS A 29 -21.27 3.32 -4.99
N GLU A 30 -20.63 2.35 -5.63
CA GLU A 30 -20.14 1.10 -5.02
C GLU A 30 -18.83 1.28 -4.22
N ALA A 31 -18.02 2.31 -4.52
CA ALA A 31 -16.82 2.67 -3.75
C ALA A 31 -17.11 3.61 -2.57
N ALA A 32 -18.22 4.34 -2.59
CA ALA A 32 -18.71 5.15 -1.47
C ALA A 32 -19.02 4.35 -0.19
N PRO A 33 -19.32 3.03 -0.21
CA PRO A 33 -19.32 2.20 0.99
C PRO A 33 -17.95 1.62 1.37
N ILE A 34 -16.95 1.56 0.48
CA ILE A 34 -15.60 1.04 0.81
C ILE A 34 -14.90 1.97 1.81
N TYR A 35 -15.13 3.29 1.75
CA TYR A 35 -14.58 4.21 2.74
C TYR A 35 -15.26 4.11 4.12
N ARG A 36 -16.49 3.56 4.15
CA ARG A 36 -17.27 3.37 5.38
C ARG A 36 -16.92 2.08 6.12
N SER A 37 -16.32 1.10 5.44
CA SER A 37 -15.94 -0.20 6.03
C SER A 37 -14.53 -0.24 6.62
N VAL A 38 -13.72 0.82 6.47
CA VAL A 38 -12.46 1.01 7.22
C VAL A 38 -12.71 1.72 8.57
N ASP A 39 -13.89 1.49 9.14
CA ASP A 39 -14.36 1.89 10.48
C ASP A 39 -14.83 0.57 11.12
N ARG A 40 -14.04 -0.20 11.89
CA ARG A 40 -13.54 0.00 13.27
C ARG A 40 -12.72 -1.28 13.60
N PRO A 41 -11.62 -1.23 14.39
CA PRO A 41 -11.76 -1.28 15.85
C PRO A 41 -10.90 -0.19 16.52
N GLY A 42 -11.55 0.76 17.20
CA GLY A 42 -10.88 1.85 17.92
C GLY A 42 -11.63 3.16 17.76
N ASP A 43 -12.76 3.29 18.46
CA ASP A 43 -13.41 4.58 18.67
C ASP A 43 -12.55 5.36 19.68
N GLU A 44 -11.51 6.03 19.18
CA GLU A 44 -10.62 6.87 20.00
C GLU A 44 -10.47 8.23 19.30
N ALA A 45 -11.58 8.97 19.22
CA ALA A 45 -11.65 10.40 18.94
C ALA A 45 -10.69 10.93 17.84
N ALA A 46 -11.10 10.79 16.57
CA ALA A 46 -10.59 11.55 15.42
C ALA A 46 -9.06 11.76 15.39
N ASP A 47 -8.28 10.72 15.05
CA ASP A 47 -6.85 10.89 14.78
C ASP A 47 -6.65 12.06 13.79
N PRO A 48 -6.06 13.19 14.23
CA PRO A 48 -5.90 14.36 13.36
C PRO A 48 -5.05 14.02 12.14
N LEU A 49 -4.18 13.01 12.24
CA LEU A 49 -3.41 12.50 11.11
C LEU A 49 -4.33 11.90 10.04
N ARG A 50 -5.38 11.17 10.42
CA ARG A 50 -6.34 10.58 9.48
C ARG A 50 -7.12 11.67 8.74
N ALA A 51 -7.56 12.71 9.45
CA ALA A 51 -8.25 13.85 8.85
C ALA A 51 -7.34 14.58 7.84
N GLU A 52 -6.06 14.76 8.18
CA GLU A 52 -5.07 15.38 7.31
C GLU A 52 -4.81 14.54 6.05
N LEU A 53 -4.67 13.22 6.19
CA LEU A 53 -4.50 12.30 5.06
C LEU A 53 -5.70 12.34 4.10
N ILE A 54 -6.92 12.40 4.63
CA ILE A 54 -8.15 12.54 3.83
C ILE A 54 -8.12 13.85 3.04
N ARG A 55 -7.79 14.97 3.69
CA ARG A 55 -7.68 16.28 3.03
C ARG A 55 -6.63 16.23 1.91
N CYS A 56 -5.46 15.66 2.19
CA CYS A 56 -4.36 15.55 1.25
C CYS A 56 -4.69 14.64 0.05
N ALA A 57 -5.47 13.57 0.24
CA ALA A 57 -5.96 12.75 -0.85
C ALA A 57 -6.98 13.50 -1.73
N GLY A 58 -7.85 14.32 -1.11
CA GLY A 58 -8.87 15.09 -1.82
C GLY A 58 -8.32 16.16 -2.77
N ILE A 59 -7.12 16.69 -2.52
CA ILE A 59 -6.46 17.68 -3.38
C ILE A 59 -5.61 17.08 -4.51
N GLY A 60 -5.48 15.75 -4.56
CA GLY A 60 -4.83 15.02 -5.66
C GLY A 60 -3.39 15.46 -5.93
N GLU A 61 -3.11 15.86 -7.17
CA GLU A 61 -1.79 16.30 -7.62
C GLU A 61 -1.21 17.50 -6.86
N ALA A 62 -2.04 18.29 -6.17
CA ALA A 62 -1.53 19.36 -5.31
C ALA A 62 -0.91 18.82 -4.02
N GLY A 63 -1.30 17.62 -3.56
CA GLY A 63 -0.83 17.00 -2.32
C GLY A 63 0.69 16.84 -2.23
N PRO A 64 1.38 16.29 -3.24
CA PRO A 64 2.84 16.18 -3.25
C PRO A 64 3.60 17.52 -3.22
N ARG A 65 2.93 18.64 -3.50
CA ARG A 65 3.51 19.99 -3.46
C ARG A 65 3.29 20.69 -2.12
N ASP A 66 2.40 20.16 -1.27
CA ASP A 66 2.10 20.72 0.04
C ASP A 66 3.01 20.08 1.13
N PRO A 67 3.83 20.87 1.84
CA PRO A 67 4.73 20.35 2.87
C PRO A 67 3.97 19.74 4.06
N SER A 68 2.74 20.17 4.35
CA SER A 68 1.91 19.57 5.39
C SER A 68 1.48 18.16 5.01
N CYS A 69 1.10 17.95 3.74
CA CYS A 69 0.73 16.65 3.21
C CYS A 69 1.90 15.67 3.15
N LEU A 70 3.08 16.14 2.72
CA LEU A 70 4.30 15.32 2.75
C LEU A 70 4.62 14.84 4.17
N ARG A 71 4.46 15.70 5.18
CA ARG A 71 4.67 15.34 6.58
C ARG A 71 3.66 14.31 7.06
N ALA A 72 2.38 14.51 6.76
CA ALA A 72 1.31 13.58 7.14
C ALA A 72 1.54 12.18 6.57
N TRP A 73 1.90 12.07 5.28
CA TRP A 73 2.23 10.79 4.66
C TRP A 73 3.47 10.13 5.23
N ALA A 74 4.51 10.90 5.54
CA ALA A 74 5.72 10.38 6.17
C ALA A 74 5.41 9.81 7.56
N GLU A 75 4.63 10.52 8.37
CA GLU A 75 4.21 10.10 9.70
C GLU A 75 3.33 8.85 9.66
N ASN A 76 2.37 8.80 8.73
CA ASN A 76 1.52 7.63 8.53
C ASN A 76 2.34 6.37 8.25
N ARG A 77 3.28 6.47 7.30
CA ARG A 77 4.18 5.36 6.97
C ARG A 77 5.05 4.95 8.15
N ARG A 78 5.53 5.89 8.97
CA ARG A 78 6.29 5.57 10.19
C ARG A 78 5.45 4.78 11.18
N ARG A 79 4.20 5.18 11.44
CA ARG A 79 3.29 4.46 12.33
C ARG A 79 2.98 3.05 11.81
N PHE A 80 2.72 2.91 10.52
CA PHE A 80 2.46 1.61 9.90
C PHE A 80 3.67 0.67 9.97
N LEU A 81 4.88 1.19 9.81
CA LEU A 81 6.12 0.39 9.80
C LEU A 81 6.79 0.29 11.17
N ALA A 82 6.23 0.90 12.23
CA ALA A 82 6.83 0.85 13.55
C ALA A 82 6.84 -0.59 14.10
N PRO A 83 7.91 -1.05 14.76
CA PRO A 83 7.89 -2.33 15.46
C PRO A 83 6.73 -2.38 16.47
N GLY A 84 5.90 -3.42 16.41
CA GLY A 84 4.70 -3.55 17.26
C GLY A 84 3.45 -2.83 16.75
N SER A 85 3.49 -2.21 15.56
CA SER A 85 2.30 -1.60 14.91
C SER A 85 1.35 -2.63 14.30
N ARG A 86 1.81 -3.87 14.09
CA ARG A 86 0.93 -4.95 13.68
C ARG A 86 -0.08 -5.19 14.79
N PRO A 87 -1.39 -5.19 14.50
CA PRO A 87 -2.35 -5.78 15.39
C PRO A 87 -1.80 -7.16 15.78
N ALA A 88 -1.72 -7.43 17.09
CA ALA A 88 -1.35 -8.74 17.60
C ALA A 88 -2.48 -9.76 17.34
N GLU A 89 -3.00 -9.77 16.11
CA GLU A 89 -3.82 -10.84 15.59
C GLU A 89 -2.96 -12.08 15.76
N ARG A 90 -3.41 -12.96 16.67
CA ARG A 90 -2.75 -14.24 16.95
C ARG A 90 -2.58 -14.97 15.63
N LEU A 91 -1.42 -14.86 15.01
CA LEU A 91 -1.01 -15.85 14.03
C LEU A 91 -1.03 -17.17 14.80
N PRO A 92 -1.81 -18.19 14.38
CA PRO A 92 -1.73 -19.50 14.99
C PRO A 92 -0.25 -19.90 15.01
N ASP A 93 0.22 -20.40 16.14
CA ASP A 93 1.62 -20.83 16.28
C ASP A 93 1.95 -21.73 15.09
N PRO A 94 2.96 -21.39 14.25
CA PRO A 94 3.32 -22.28 13.16
C PRO A 94 3.68 -23.64 13.77
N PRO A 95 3.19 -24.77 13.21
CA PRO A 95 3.54 -26.07 13.75
C PRO A 95 5.05 -26.18 13.80
N GLN A 96 5.59 -26.45 15.00
CA GLN A 96 7.02 -26.63 15.21
C GLN A 96 7.51 -27.72 14.26
N SER A 97 8.18 -27.31 13.19
CA SER A 97 8.89 -28.25 12.33
C SER A 97 10.09 -28.69 13.15
N PRO A 98 10.30 -30.01 13.40
CA PRO A 98 11.52 -30.45 14.06
C PRO A 98 12.70 -30.04 13.18
N HIS A 99 13.43 -29.00 13.60
CA HIS A 99 14.66 -28.61 12.96
C HIS A 99 15.66 -29.77 13.17
N PRO A 100 16.15 -30.44 12.11
CA PRO A 100 17.38 -31.19 12.27
C PRO A 100 18.45 -30.17 12.64
N THR A 101 19.09 -30.35 13.80
CA THR A 101 20.30 -29.64 14.17
C THR A 101 21.34 -29.89 13.07
N ALA A 102 21.38 -29.01 12.08
CA ALA A 102 22.51 -28.91 11.19
C ALA A 102 23.64 -28.32 12.02
N THR A 103 24.33 -29.18 12.78
CA THR A 103 25.68 -28.92 13.25
C THR A 103 26.50 -28.69 11.99
N ILE A 104 26.66 -27.44 11.58
CA ILE A 104 27.67 -27.05 10.61
C ILE A 104 29.00 -27.22 11.36
N PRO A 105 29.86 -28.20 11.04
CA PRO A 105 31.18 -28.24 11.63
C PRO A 105 31.92 -27.02 11.08
N ALA A 106 32.45 -26.19 11.99
CA ALA A 106 33.35 -25.11 11.61
C ALA A 106 34.48 -25.70 10.75
N PRO A 107 34.85 -25.09 9.61
CA PRO A 107 36.04 -25.51 8.90
C PRO A 107 37.23 -25.30 9.83
N ALA A 108 37.86 -26.40 10.24
CA ALA A 108 39.12 -26.35 10.96
C ALA A 108 40.17 -25.78 10.00
N VAL A 109 40.43 -24.49 10.11
CA VAL A 109 41.62 -23.85 9.54
C VAL A 109 42.81 -24.36 10.35
N PRO A 110 43.75 -25.13 9.79
CA PRO A 110 44.93 -25.53 10.53
C PRO A 110 45.81 -24.29 10.72
N LEU A 111 45.91 -23.80 11.96
CA LEU A 111 47.00 -22.94 12.38
C LEU A 111 48.27 -23.81 12.39
N GLN A 112 49.15 -23.64 11.41
CA GLN A 112 50.52 -24.17 11.44
C GLN A 112 51.43 -23.09 12.05
N PRO A 113 52.02 -23.31 13.23
CA PRO A 113 53.15 -22.51 13.70
C PRO A 113 54.47 -23.13 13.23
N GLU A 114 55.25 -22.33 12.52
CA GLU A 114 56.71 -22.15 12.64
C GLU A 114 57.58 -23.41 12.85
N GLU A 115 58.39 -23.80 11.85
CA GLU A 115 59.63 -24.56 12.08
C GLU A 115 60.83 -23.89 11.40
N VAL A 116 61.78 -23.54 12.28
CA VAL A 116 63.09 -22.94 12.06
C VAL A 116 64.08 -24.03 11.60
N ARG A 117 64.72 -23.86 10.43
CA ARG A 117 66.14 -24.19 10.17
C ARG A 117 66.62 -23.66 8.82
#